data_AF-A0AA96XFK8-F1
#
_entry.id   AF-A0AA96XFK8-F1
#
_cell.length_a   1.000
_cell.length_b   1.000
_cell.length_c   1.000
_cell.angle_alpha   90.00
_cell.angle_beta   90.00
_cell.angle_gamma   90.00
#
_symmetry.space_group_name_H-M   'P 1'
#
loop_
_entity.id
_entity.type
_entity.pdbx_description
1 polymer ?
#
loop_
_entity_poly.entity_id
_entity_poly.type
_entity_poly.pdbx_seq_one_letter_code
_entity_poly.pdbx_strand_id
1 'polypeptide(L)'
;MPAAAHPETWTGPLKDFLTRRYDIVLVASGDAAPVDQAGPPGRLYLTLSDAVPRGLLVMDTPDFDSVYRDNRERAEALLVTVDVLAFVVSRQTYQNAALVDFLRAAVGHGRPYLLVYNEATREEVARGHLDKLAEDVGHPALARYRRRTSPTWRRD
;
A
#
# COMPACT_ATOMS: atom_id res chain seq x y z
N MET A 1 2.42 10.75 5.20
CA MET A 1 2.20 9.54 4.37
C MET A 1 3.37 9.37 3.41
N PRO A 2 4.11 8.26 3.44
CA PRO A 2 5.21 8.00 2.51
C PRO A 2 4.72 7.70 1.08
N ALA A 3 5.49 8.10 0.09
CA ALA A 3 5.27 7.75 -1.31
C ALA A 3 6.59 7.70 -2.08
N ALA A 4 6.61 6.95 -3.18
CA ALA A 4 7.76 6.86 -4.06
C ALA A 4 7.34 6.89 -5.54
N ALA A 5 8.12 7.58 -6.37
CA ALA A 5 7.94 7.63 -7.82
C ALA A 5 9.29 7.70 -8.54
N HIS A 6 9.31 7.32 -9.81
CA HIS A 6 10.47 7.60 -10.66
C HIS A 6 10.66 9.12 -10.85
N PRO A 7 11.89 9.66 -10.92
CA PRO A 7 12.12 11.09 -11.18
C PRO A 7 11.38 11.62 -12.41
N GLU A 8 11.40 10.89 -13.53
CA GLU A 8 10.66 11.26 -14.76
C GLU A 8 9.13 11.27 -14.58
N THR A 9 8.59 10.46 -13.66
CA THR A 9 7.15 10.44 -13.37
C THR A 9 6.72 11.67 -12.57
N TRP A 10 7.64 12.30 -11.81
CA TRP A 10 7.37 13.50 -11.02
C TRP A 10 7.36 14.79 -11.86
N THR A 11 6.49 14.84 -12.85
CA THR A 11 6.38 15.95 -13.80
C THR A 11 4.93 16.26 -14.16
N GLY A 12 4.70 17.45 -14.74
CA GLY A 12 3.46 17.85 -15.38
C GLY A 12 2.18 17.51 -14.59
N PRO A 13 1.21 16.78 -15.18
CA PRO A 13 -0.09 16.52 -14.58
C PRO A 13 -0.05 15.83 -13.22
N LEU A 14 0.86 14.87 -12.99
CA LEU A 14 0.93 14.18 -11.71
C LEU A 14 1.41 15.11 -10.60
N LYS A 15 2.46 15.89 -10.89
CA LYS A 15 2.99 16.88 -9.96
C LYS A 15 1.93 17.92 -9.60
N ASP A 16 1.18 18.40 -10.59
CA ASP A 16 0.09 19.35 -10.38
C ASP A 16 -1.05 18.74 -9.56
N PHE A 17 -1.43 17.49 -9.85
CA PHE A 17 -2.47 16.77 -9.12
C PHE A 17 -2.11 16.59 -7.63
N LEU A 18 -0.88 16.14 -7.35
CA LEU A 18 -0.42 15.85 -6.00
C LEU A 18 -0.21 17.12 -5.17
N THR A 19 0.41 18.16 -5.74
CA THR A 19 0.65 19.43 -5.04
C THR A 19 -0.63 20.21 -4.74
N ARG A 20 -1.72 19.97 -5.46
CA ARG A 20 -3.05 20.53 -5.13
C ARG A 20 -3.72 19.83 -3.95
N ARG A 21 -3.35 18.59 -3.64
CA ARG A 21 -4.01 17.74 -2.63
C ARG A 21 -3.17 17.56 -1.37
N TYR A 22 -1.86 17.61 -1.49
CA TYR A 22 -0.93 17.33 -0.41
C TYR A 22 0.15 18.40 -0.30
N ASP A 23 0.55 18.65 0.94
CA ASP A 23 1.83 19.31 1.23
C ASP A 23 2.96 18.31 0.95
N ILE A 24 3.66 18.49 -0.17
CA ILE A 24 4.68 17.56 -0.65
C ILE A 24 6.03 17.91 -0.02
N VAL A 25 6.61 16.95 0.68
CA VAL A 25 7.98 17.01 1.17
C VAL A 25 8.82 16.02 0.38
N LEU A 26 9.77 16.52 -0.42
CA LEU A 26 10.74 15.65 -1.09
C LEU A 26 11.73 15.11 -0.04
N VAL A 27 11.88 13.79 0.00
CA VAL A 27 12.86 13.12 0.87
C VAL A 27 14.16 12.98 0.09
N ALA A 28 15.26 13.44 0.66
CA ALA A 28 16.56 13.36 0.01
C ALA A 28 17.01 11.90 -0.13
N SER A 29 17.84 11.62 -1.15
CA SER A 29 18.42 10.29 -1.33
C SER A 29 19.24 9.91 -0.11
N GLY A 30 18.92 8.78 0.52
CA GLY A 30 19.57 8.30 1.75
C GLY A 30 18.80 8.60 3.04
N ASP A 31 17.83 9.51 2.99
CA ASP A 31 16.93 9.77 4.11
C ASP A 31 15.70 8.84 4.05
N ALA A 32 15.14 8.53 5.21
CA ALA A 32 13.88 7.81 5.32
C ALA A 32 12.74 8.80 5.58
N ALA A 33 11.61 8.60 4.91
CA ALA A 33 10.36 9.22 5.33
C ALA A 33 10.04 8.76 6.77
N PRO A 34 9.46 9.62 7.63
CA PRO A 34 8.93 9.18 8.90
C PRO A 34 7.79 8.17 8.64
N VAL A 35 8.00 6.93 9.09
CA VAL A 35 7.06 5.79 8.94
C VAL A 35 6.46 5.35 10.28
N ASP A 36 7.05 5.78 11.39
CA ASP A 36 6.72 5.38 12.76
C ASP A 36 5.94 6.46 13.53
N GLN A 37 5.70 7.61 12.90
CA GLN A 37 5.00 8.75 13.52
C GLN A 37 3.87 9.23 12.61
N ALA A 38 2.72 9.51 13.23
CA ALA A 38 1.63 10.19 12.55
C ALA A 38 2.07 11.62 12.17
N GLY A 39 2.47 11.79 10.92
CA GLY A 39 2.80 13.11 10.37
C GLY A 39 1.56 14.03 10.29
N PRO A 40 1.75 15.33 10.03
CA PRO A 40 0.65 16.27 9.88
C PRO A 40 -0.36 15.81 8.81
N PRO A 41 -1.67 16.01 9.03
CA PRO A 41 -2.68 15.69 8.03
C PRO A 41 -2.37 16.37 6.69
N GLY A 42 -2.57 15.64 5.59
CA GLY A 42 -2.33 16.17 4.24
C GLY A 42 -0.87 16.24 3.81
N ARG A 43 0.09 15.77 4.62
CA ARG A 43 1.51 15.72 4.23
C ARG A 43 1.90 14.42 3.54
N LEU A 44 2.50 14.53 2.36
CA LEU A 44 3.06 13.42 1.58
C LEU A 44 4.59 13.54 1.53
N TYR A 45 5.30 12.53 2.00
CA TYR A 45 6.75 12.44 1.92
C TYR A 45 7.11 11.65 0.67
N LEU A 46 7.61 12.33 -0.36
CA LEU A 46 7.88 11.74 -1.67
C LEU A 46 9.37 11.47 -1.86
N THR A 47 9.73 10.20 -2.06
CA THR A 47 11.06 9.79 -2.48
C THR A 47 11.09 9.59 -3.99
N LEU A 48 12.06 10.19 -4.68
CA LEU A 48 12.29 9.92 -6.10
C LEU A 48 13.34 8.82 -6.26
N SER A 49 13.00 7.73 -6.95
CA SER A 49 13.87 6.55 -7.06
C SER A 49 13.74 5.85 -8.40
N ASP A 50 14.87 5.53 -9.03
CA ASP A 50 14.93 4.74 -10.28
C ASP A 50 14.48 3.28 -10.07
N ALA A 51 14.34 2.82 -8.83
CA ALA A 51 13.79 1.50 -8.51
C ALA A 51 12.27 1.43 -8.73
N VAL A 52 11.59 2.57 -8.76
CA VAL A 52 10.16 2.65 -9.10
C VAL A 52 10.04 2.76 -10.62
N PRO A 53 9.27 1.88 -11.30
CA PRO A 53 9.06 2.00 -12.74
C PRO A 53 8.46 3.35 -13.15
N ARG A 54 8.84 3.82 -14.35
CA ARG A 54 8.23 5.00 -14.96
C ARG A 54 6.72 4.84 -15.09
N GLY A 55 5.99 5.92 -14.83
CA GLY A 55 4.52 5.93 -14.84
C GLY A 55 3.88 5.39 -13.55
N LEU A 56 4.65 4.93 -12.57
CA LEU A 56 4.12 4.44 -11.29
C LEU A 56 4.40 5.43 -10.14
N LEU A 57 3.37 5.64 -9.32
CA LEU A 57 3.44 6.24 -7.99
C LEU A 57 3.00 5.18 -6.99
N VAL A 58 3.85 4.87 -6.02
CA VAL A 58 3.51 3.99 -4.90
C VAL A 58 3.27 4.86 -3.68
N MET A 59 2.16 4.64 -2.98
CA MET A 59 1.79 5.37 -1.77
C MET A 59 1.55 4.39 -0.65
N ASP A 60 2.17 4.64 0.50
CA ASP A 60 1.99 3.87 1.71
C ASP A 60 0.86 4.49 2.53
N THR A 61 -0.31 3.85 2.56
CA THR A 61 -1.50 4.39 3.25
C THR A 61 -1.37 4.19 4.77
N PRO A 62 -1.82 5.15 5.61
CA PRO A 62 -1.78 4.98 7.06
C PRO A 62 -2.53 3.71 7.52
N ASP A 63 -2.07 3.09 8.61
CA ASP A 63 -2.60 1.81 9.10
C ASP A 63 -4.13 1.82 9.30
N PHE A 64 -4.75 0.78 8.77
CA PHE A 64 -6.20 0.53 8.85
C PHE A 64 -6.69 0.25 10.28
N ASP A 65 -5.80 -0.16 11.19
CA ASP A 65 -6.15 -0.55 12.57
C ASP A 65 -6.30 0.63 13.54
N SER A 66 -6.08 1.87 13.09
CA SER A 66 -6.32 3.05 13.91
C SER A 66 -7.82 3.27 14.12
N VAL A 67 -8.25 2.99 15.35
CA VAL A 67 -9.60 2.96 15.97
C VAL A 67 -10.49 4.21 15.74
N TYR A 68 -10.12 5.16 14.88
CA TYR A 68 -10.86 6.40 14.65
C TYR A 68 -11.60 6.39 13.31
N ARG A 69 -12.92 6.53 13.39
CA ARG A 69 -13.81 6.77 12.24
C ARG A 69 -13.31 7.91 11.33
N ASP A 70 -12.63 8.92 11.89
CA ASP A 70 -12.07 10.05 11.15
C ASP A 70 -10.88 9.68 10.24
N ASN A 71 -10.16 8.59 10.52
CA ASN A 71 -9.10 8.09 9.63
C ASN A 71 -9.69 7.30 8.46
N ARG A 72 -10.90 6.76 8.61
CA ARG A 72 -11.59 5.98 7.58
C ARG A 72 -12.06 6.86 6.42
N GLU A 73 -12.66 8.03 6.68
CA GLU A 73 -13.11 8.95 5.61
C GLU A 73 -11.93 9.48 4.77
N ARG A 74 -10.77 9.71 5.40
CA ARG A 74 -9.54 10.15 4.70
C ARG A 74 -8.88 9.04 3.90
N ALA A 75 -8.85 7.82 4.45
CA ALA A 75 -8.41 6.64 3.71
C ALA A 75 -9.36 6.37 2.52
N GLU A 76 -10.68 6.48 2.71
CA GLU A 76 -11.67 6.32 1.64
C GLU A 76 -11.48 7.32 0.50
N ALA A 77 -11.21 8.61 0.79
CA ALA A 77 -10.91 9.60 -0.24
C ALA A 77 -9.66 9.26 -1.08
N LEU A 78 -8.65 8.64 -0.46
CA LEU A 78 -7.46 8.12 -1.14
C LEU A 78 -7.79 6.90 -2.02
N LEU A 79 -8.53 5.94 -1.46
CA LEU A 79 -8.93 4.70 -2.13
C LEU A 79 -9.78 4.95 -3.39
N VAL A 80 -10.50 6.08 -3.44
CA VAL A 80 -11.34 6.43 -4.59
C VAL A 80 -10.51 6.81 -5.83
N THR A 81 -9.28 7.29 -5.67
CA THR A 81 -8.48 7.85 -6.80
C THR A 81 -7.37 6.93 -7.31
N VAL A 82 -7.03 5.85 -6.60
CA VAL A 82 -5.96 4.95 -7.04
C VAL A 82 -6.45 3.94 -8.08
N ASP A 83 -5.58 3.63 -9.05
CA ASP A 83 -5.86 2.65 -10.11
C ASP A 83 -5.83 1.20 -9.59
N VAL A 84 -4.95 0.91 -8.63
CA VAL A 84 -4.74 -0.43 -8.06
C VAL A 84 -4.46 -0.34 -6.57
N LEU A 85 -5.07 -1.25 -5.80
CA LEU A 85 -4.79 -1.41 -4.37
C LEU A 85 -3.84 -2.58 -4.12
N ALA A 86 -2.87 -2.43 -3.22
CA ALA A 86 -2.03 -3.53 -2.77
C ALA A 86 -2.25 -3.78 -1.28
N PHE A 87 -2.83 -4.93 -0.95
CA PHE A 87 -3.07 -5.31 0.45
C PHE A 87 -1.97 -6.24 0.94
N VAL A 88 -1.28 -5.82 1.99
CA VAL A 88 -0.24 -6.61 2.65
C VAL A 88 -0.86 -7.33 3.84
N VAL A 89 -0.80 -8.66 3.85
CA VAL A 89 -1.39 -9.51 4.89
C VAL A 89 -0.36 -10.45 5.49
N SER A 90 -0.58 -10.87 6.73
CA SER A 90 0.26 -11.84 7.43
C SER A 90 -0.59 -13.01 7.94
N ARG A 91 0.04 -13.95 8.64
CA ARG A 91 -0.67 -15.02 9.34
C ARG A 91 -1.68 -14.48 10.36
N GLN A 92 -1.41 -13.32 10.94
CA GLN A 92 -2.24 -12.74 11.98
C GLN A 92 -3.42 -11.97 11.40
N THR A 93 -3.28 -11.42 10.18
CA THR A 93 -4.27 -10.49 9.62
C THR A 93 -5.19 -11.09 8.57
N TYR A 94 -4.80 -12.18 7.87
CA TYR A 94 -5.57 -12.71 6.73
C TYR A 94 -7.02 -13.15 7.05
N GLN A 95 -7.33 -13.51 8.30
CA GLN A 95 -8.68 -13.89 8.76
C GLN A 95 -9.32 -12.83 9.67
N ASN A 96 -8.72 -11.65 9.76
CA ASN A 96 -9.31 -10.56 10.54
C ASN A 96 -10.59 -10.08 9.84
N ALA A 97 -11.74 -10.20 10.51
CA ALA A 97 -13.03 -9.82 9.94
C ALA A 97 -13.08 -8.35 9.51
N ALA A 98 -12.50 -7.43 10.29
CA ALA A 98 -12.46 -6.02 9.94
C ALA A 98 -11.62 -5.75 8.67
N LEU A 99 -10.51 -6.48 8.49
CA LEU A 99 -9.73 -6.43 7.25
C LEU A 99 -10.56 -6.95 6.08
N VAL A 100 -11.17 -8.13 6.21
CA VAL A 100 -11.98 -8.75 5.15
C VAL A 100 -13.11 -7.82 4.72
N ASP A 101 -13.84 -7.24 5.67
CA ASP A 101 -14.94 -6.32 5.38
C ASP A 101 -14.46 -5.03 4.72
N PHE A 102 -13.29 -4.52 5.10
CA PHE A 102 -12.67 -3.39 4.43
C PHE A 102 -12.24 -3.71 2.99
N LEU A 103 -11.59 -4.85 2.76
CA LEU A 103 -11.24 -5.29 1.41
C LEU A 103 -12.50 -5.45 0.56
N ARG A 104 -13.57 -6.06 1.10
CA ARG A 104 -14.87 -6.14 0.42
C ARG A 104 -15.42 -4.78 0.05
N ALA A 105 -15.40 -3.81 0.97
CA ALA A 105 -15.89 -2.46 0.70
C ALA A 105 -15.03 -1.72 -0.33
N ALA A 106 -13.70 -1.82 -0.22
CA ALA A 106 -12.76 -1.17 -1.13
C ALA A 106 -12.79 -1.78 -2.53
N VAL A 107 -12.92 -3.10 -2.64
CA VAL A 107 -12.91 -3.84 -3.91
C VAL A 107 -14.31 -3.96 -4.52
N GLY A 108 -15.39 -3.84 -3.75
CA GLY A 108 -16.79 -4.15 -4.10
C GLY A 108 -17.38 -3.46 -5.33
N HIS A 109 -16.62 -2.55 -5.97
CA HIS A 109 -16.91 -1.97 -7.27
C HIS A 109 -16.04 -2.51 -8.42
N GLY A 110 -15.41 -3.68 -8.25
CA GLY A 110 -14.49 -4.26 -9.22
C GLY A 110 -13.14 -3.55 -9.28
N ARG A 111 -12.76 -2.81 -8.23
CA ARG A 111 -11.46 -2.12 -8.19
C ARG A 111 -10.33 -3.16 -8.22
N PRO A 112 -9.38 -3.06 -9.17
CA PRO A 112 -8.30 -4.03 -9.25
C PRO A 112 -7.42 -3.96 -8.00
N TYR A 113 -7.04 -5.13 -7.50
CA TYR A 113 -6.20 -5.21 -6.30
C TYR A 113 -5.22 -6.38 -6.35
N LEU A 114 -4.15 -6.24 -5.57
CA LEU A 114 -3.09 -7.21 -5.38
C LEU A 114 -3.11 -7.67 -3.91
N LEU A 115 -2.75 -8.93 -3.70
CA LEU A 115 -2.48 -9.45 -2.36
C LEU A 115 -1.00 -9.74 -2.19
N VAL A 116 -0.42 -9.30 -1.08
CA VAL A 116 0.97 -9.57 -0.70
C VAL A 116 0.99 -10.26 0.65
N TYR A 117 1.42 -11.51 0.70
CA TYR A 117 1.63 -12.22 1.96
C TYR A 117 3.01 -11.88 2.54
N ASN A 118 3.03 -11.07 3.59
CA ASN A 118 4.23 -10.79 4.37
C ASN A 118 4.51 -11.95 5.36
N GLU A 119 5.80 -12.22 5.60
CA GLU A 119 6.25 -13.24 6.55
C GLU A 119 5.80 -14.68 6.22
N ALA A 120 5.75 -15.02 4.94
CA ALA A 120 5.52 -16.40 4.51
C ALA A 120 6.68 -17.30 4.94
N THR A 121 6.44 -18.23 5.86
CA THR A 121 7.40 -19.27 6.22
C THR A 121 7.40 -20.43 5.21
N ARG A 122 6.25 -20.71 4.60
CA ARG A 122 6.05 -21.77 3.60
C ARG A 122 5.15 -21.26 2.49
N GLU A 123 5.47 -21.62 1.24
CA GLU A 123 4.72 -21.19 0.07
C GLU A 123 3.28 -21.72 0.09
N GLU A 124 3.11 -23.01 0.40
CA GLU A 124 1.79 -23.66 0.41
C GLU A 124 0.84 -23.00 1.41
N VAL A 125 1.37 -22.59 2.57
CA VAL A 125 0.60 -21.91 3.62
C VAL A 125 0.18 -20.52 3.16
N ALA A 126 1.11 -19.73 2.59
CA ALA A 126 0.79 -18.41 2.07
C ALA A 126 -0.25 -18.50 0.95
N ARG A 127 -0.10 -19.45 0.03
CA ARG A 127 -1.05 -19.70 -1.06
C ARG A 127 -2.45 -20.00 -0.52
N GLY A 128 -2.58 -20.97 0.39
CA GLY A 128 -3.88 -21.34 0.97
C GLY A 128 -4.55 -20.18 1.73
N HIS A 129 -3.78 -19.36 2.44
CA HIS A 129 -4.31 -18.18 3.12
C HIS A 129 -4.78 -17.10 2.15
N LEU A 130 -4.02 -16.83 1.09
CA LEU A 130 -4.41 -15.85 0.07
C LEU A 130 -5.60 -16.32 -0.77
N ASP A 131 -5.72 -17.62 -1.02
CA ASP A 131 -6.88 -18.20 -1.71
C ASP A 131 -8.14 -18.05 -0.86
N LYS A 132 -8.06 -18.39 0.44
CA LYS A 132 -9.16 -18.17 1.37
C LYS A 132 -9.54 -16.69 1.47
N LEU A 133 -8.58 -15.78 1.59
CA LEU A 133 -8.87 -14.35 1.67
C LEU A 133 -9.56 -13.84 0.39
N ALA A 134 -9.14 -14.29 -0.78
CA ALA A 134 -9.80 -13.92 -2.03
C ALA A 134 -11.24 -14.47 -2.11
N GLU A 135 -11.47 -15.69 -1.63
CA GLU A 135 -12.82 -16.28 -1.51
C GLU A 135 -13.68 -15.45 -0.55
N ASP A 136 -13.15 -15.13 0.63
CA ASP A 136 -13.83 -14.30 1.62
C ASP A 136 -14.16 -12.92 1.03
N VAL A 137 -13.26 -12.27 0.29
CA VAL A 137 -13.52 -10.97 -0.37
C VAL A 137 -14.58 -11.07 -1.48
N GLY A 138 -14.76 -12.23 -2.09
CA GLY A 138 -15.77 -12.46 -3.14
C GLY A 138 -15.37 -11.97 -4.53
N HIS A 139 -14.14 -11.48 -4.71
CA HIS A 139 -13.58 -11.07 -5.99
C HIS A 139 -12.15 -11.63 -6.15
N PRO A 140 -11.70 -11.98 -7.36
CA PRO A 140 -10.32 -12.40 -7.56
C PRO A 140 -9.35 -11.22 -7.54
N ALA A 141 -8.23 -11.36 -6.82
CA ALA A 141 -7.09 -10.44 -6.94
C ALA A 141 -6.44 -10.55 -8.33
N LEU A 142 -5.93 -9.43 -8.86
CA LEU A 142 -5.17 -9.41 -10.11
C LEU A 142 -3.92 -10.30 -10.04
N ALA A 143 -3.23 -10.25 -8.91
CA ALA A 143 -2.07 -11.07 -8.64
C ALA A 143 -1.86 -11.27 -7.13
N ARG A 144 -1.13 -12.32 -6.80
CA ARG A 144 -0.80 -12.74 -5.44
C ARG A 144 0.72 -12.87 -5.34
N TYR A 145 1.30 -12.16 -4.38
CA TYR A 145 2.73 -12.19 -4.11
C TYR A 145 3.00 -12.69 -2.70
N ARG A 146 4.19 -13.21 -2.48
CA ARG A 146 4.70 -13.50 -1.14
C ARG A 146 6.06 -12.84 -0.99
N ARG A 147 6.36 -12.33 0.21
CA ARG A 147 7.73 -11.93 0.52
C ARG A 147 8.63 -13.16 0.42
N ARG A 148 9.64 -13.11 -0.44
CA ARG A 148 10.72 -14.10 -0.42
C ARG A 148 11.60 -13.80 0.80
N THR A 149 11.60 -14.70 1.78
CA THR A 149 12.61 -14.66 2.84
C THR A 149 13.96 -15.01 2.22
N SER A 150 14.83 -14.01 2.07
CA SER A 150 16.25 -14.28 1.83
C SER A 150 16.85 -14.75 3.16
N PRO A 151 17.59 -15.88 3.21
CA PRO A 151 18.31 -16.28 4.42
C PRO A 151 19.52 -15.39 4.73
N THR A 152 19.85 -14.42 3.88
CA THR A 152 21.01 -13.53 4.06
C THR A 152 20.58 -12.11 4.39
N TRP A 153 20.86 -11.68 5.61
CA TRP A 153 21.15 -10.26 5.87
C TRP A 153 22.56 -10.02 5.29
N ARG A 154 22.73 -9.03 4.41
CA ARG A 154 24.05 -8.37 4.28
C ARG A 154 23.90 -7.04 5.00
N ARG A 155 24.63 -6.83 6.09
CA ARG A 155 25.22 -5.50 6.28
C ARG A 155 26.50 -5.55 5.48
N ASP A 156 26.57 -4.70 4.49
CA ASP A 156 27.83 -4.12 4.08
C ASP A 156 27.94 -2.78 4.83
#